data_AF-A0A3C0ATP5-F1
#
_entry.id   AF-A0A3C0ATP5-F1
#
_cell.length_a   1.000
_cell.length_b   1.000
_cell.length_c   1.000
_cell.angle_alpha   90.00
_cell.angle_beta   90.00
_cell.angle_gamma   90.00
#
_symmetry.space_group_name_H-M   'P 1'
#
loop_
_entity.id
_entity.type
_entity.pdbx_description
1 polymer ?
#
loop_
_entity_poly.entity_id
_entity_poly.type
_entity_poly.pdbx_seq_one_letter_code
_entity_poly.pdbx_strand_id
1 'polypeptide(L)'
;MNDIAPAESDDPALSSENVDRRSMRKVSFLYLIILLLVFSRCLTYPLLDWDDEMHLTQNPNLNPVSFSSLGTIWSEPYEGLYIPLSYTFFAGESALTRLLGGERNGELAPYLFHAGSLCLHLINSLLIYRILFLLVKDGRAACLGGLLFLLHPLQVESV
;
A
#
# COMPACT_ATOMS: atom_id res chain seq x y z
N MET A 1 28.66 -2.43 51.55
CA MET A 1 27.85 -2.71 50.36
C MET A 1 28.28 -1.75 49.27
N ASN A 2 28.96 -2.24 48.24
CA ASN A 2 29.20 -1.45 47.02
C ASN A 2 27.94 -1.55 46.16
N ASP A 3 27.22 -0.44 46.04
CA ASP A 3 26.20 -0.26 45.01
C ASP A 3 26.92 -0.12 43.66
N ILE A 4 27.02 -1.23 42.93
CA ILE A 4 27.42 -1.22 41.52
C ILE A 4 26.20 -0.68 40.75
N ALA A 5 26.23 0.60 40.40
CA ALA A 5 25.31 1.15 39.43
C ALA A 5 25.43 0.34 38.12
N PRO A 6 24.31 -0.07 37.49
CA PRO A 6 24.38 -0.79 36.23
C PRO A 6 25.02 0.12 35.17
N ALA A 7 26.09 -0.36 34.55
CA ALA A 7 26.74 0.34 33.45
C ALA A 7 25.71 0.60 32.34
N GLU A 8 25.40 1.87 32.10
CA GLU A 8 24.71 2.30 30.89
C GLU A 8 25.57 1.82 29.71
N SER A 9 25.05 0.84 28.98
CA SER A 9 25.73 0.27 27.82
C SER A 9 25.59 1.25 26.66
N ASP A 10 26.58 2.14 26.52
CA ASP A 10 26.78 3.01 25.36
C ASP A 10 27.20 2.17 24.13
N ASP A 11 26.29 1.32 23.65
CA ASP A 11 26.48 0.58 22.40
C ASP A 11 26.13 1.51 21.21
N PRO A 12 27.12 1.93 20.39
CA PRO A 12 26.89 2.81 19.27
C PRO A 12 25.95 2.20 18.22
N ALA A 13 25.88 0.87 18.08
CA ALA A 13 24.96 0.21 17.16
C ALA A 13 23.49 0.46 17.57
N LEU A 14 23.18 0.29 18.86
CA LEU A 14 21.84 0.55 19.41
C LEU A 14 21.43 2.01 19.24
N SER A 15 22.36 2.96 19.37
CA SER A 15 22.07 4.38 19.16
C SER A 15 21.70 4.70 17.70
N SER A 16 22.43 4.14 16.73
CA SER A 16 22.21 4.38 15.30
C SER A 16 20.89 3.79 14.79
N GLU A 17 20.54 2.59 15.25
CA GLU A 17 19.30 1.90 14.88
C GLU A 17 18.07 2.63 15.43
N ASN A 18 18.17 3.16 16.66
CA ASN A 18 17.12 3.95 17.28
C ASN A 18 16.88 5.29 16.56
N VAL A 19 17.95 5.95 16.09
CA VAL A 19 17.85 7.19 15.31
C VAL A 19 17.17 6.92 13.96
N ASP A 20 17.54 5.85 13.26
CA ASP A 20 16.92 5.47 12.00
C ASP A 20 15.43 5.13 12.17
N ARG A 21 15.08 4.34 13.19
CA ARG A 21 13.69 3.96 13.50
C ARG A 21 12.84 5.18 13.87
N ARG A 22 13.38 6.13 14.64
CA ARG A 22 12.69 7.38 14.99
C ARG A 22 12.50 8.27 13.76
N SER A 23 13.48 8.35 12.87
CA SER A 23 13.37 9.07 11.60
C SER A 23 12.29 8.46 10.70
N MET A 24 12.31 7.14 10.54
CA MET A 24 11.33 6.42 9.74
C MET A 24 9.90 6.64 10.23
N ARG A 25 9.64 6.58 11.53
CA ARG A 25 8.30 6.87 12.07
C ARG A 25 7.81 8.28 11.75
N LYS A 26 8.69 9.28 11.81
CA LYS A 26 8.36 10.67 11.46
C LYS A 26 8.03 10.79 9.97
N VAL A 27 8.82 10.15 9.11
CA VAL A 27 8.59 10.14 7.66
C VAL A 27 7.31 9.40 7.32
N SER A 28 7.05 8.23 7.90
CA SER A 28 5.79 7.50 7.73
C SER A 28 4.57 8.31 8.14
N PHE A 29 4.64 8.98 9.29
CA PHE A 29 3.54 9.83 9.74
C PHE A 29 3.34 11.03 8.80
N LEU A 30 4.41 11.70 8.39
CA LEU A 30 4.36 12.81 7.44
C LEU A 30 3.73 12.38 6.11
N TYR A 31 4.16 11.24 5.55
CA TYR A 31 3.66 10.75 4.27
C TYR A 31 2.20 10.34 4.36
N LEU A 32 1.80 9.68 5.45
CA LEU A 32 0.41 9.32 5.68
C LEU A 32 -0.49 10.58 5.72
N ILE A 33 -0.08 11.62 6.45
CA ILE A 33 -0.85 12.87 6.52
C ILE A 33 -0.97 13.52 5.14
N ILE A 34 0.13 13.63 4.41
CA ILE A 34 0.12 14.24 3.07
C ILE A 34 -0.74 13.42 2.09
N LEU A 35 -0.59 12.09 2.09
CA LEU A 35 -1.39 11.19 1.27
C LEU A 35 -2.89 11.39 1.54
N LEU A 36 -3.30 11.38 2.80
CA LEU A 36 -4.71 11.55 3.16
C LEU A 36 -5.22 12.95 2.80
N LEU A 37 -4.42 14.00 2.98
CA LEU A 37 -4.81 15.36 2.60
C LEU A 37 -5.07 15.50 1.09
N VAL A 38 -4.29 14.81 0.26
CA VAL A 38 -4.38 14.93 -1.21
C VAL A 38 -5.37 13.92 -1.80
N PHE A 39 -5.37 12.68 -1.34
CA PHE A 39 -6.05 11.56 -2.00
C PHE A 39 -7.21 10.95 -1.23
N SER A 40 -7.55 11.43 -0.02
CA SER A 40 -8.71 10.89 0.72
C SER A 40 -10.02 11.01 -0.05
N ARG A 41 -10.15 12.00 -0.94
CA ARG A 41 -11.34 12.16 -1.77
C ARG A 41 -11.56 10.97 -2.71
N CYS A 42 -10.50 10.28 -3.12
CA CYS A 42 -10.59 9.10 -3.98
C CYS A 42 -11.40 7.97 -3.35
N LEU A 43 -11.43 7.87 -2.01
CA LEU A 43 -12.24 6.87 -1.30
C LEU A 43 -13.75 7.02 -1.52
N THR A 44 -14.21 8.15 -2.07
CA THR A 44 -15.63 8.43 -2.32
C THR A 44 -16.06 8.22 -3.77
N TYR A 45 -15.12 7.93 -4.67
CA TYR A 45 -15.43 7.71 -6.07
C TYR A 45 -15.95 6.28 -6.31
N PRO A 46 -16.84 6.08 -7.29
CA PRO A 46 -17.28 4.75 -7.70
C PRO A 46 -16.21 4.08 -8.57
N LEU A 47 -16.30 2.76 -8.69
CA LEU A 47 -15.64 2.02 -9.77
C LEU A 47 -16.23 2.47 -11.12
N LEU A 48 -15.41 2.50 -12.16
CA LEU A 48 -15.80 3.04 -13.46
C LEU A 48 -16.26 1.93 -14.42
N ASP A 49 -17.29 2.22 -15.23
CA ASP A 49 -17.72 1.34 -16.34
C ASP A 49 -16.75 1.45 -17.53
N TRP A 50 -15.48 1.10 -17.29
CA TRP A 50 -14.46 1.03 -18.33
C TRP A 50 -13.65 -0.27 -18.19
N ASP A 51 -12.50 -0.24 -17.53
CA ASP A 51 -11.68 -1.42 -17.26
C ASP A 51 -12.05 -2.10 -15.93
N ASP A 52 -12.52 -1.35 -14.92
CA ASP A 52 -13.00 -1.93 -13.65
C ASP A 52 -14.21 -2.85 -13.86
N GLU A 53 -15.08 -2.55 -14.82
CA GLU A 53 -16.23 -3.41 -15.14
C GLU A 53 -15.74 -4.82 -15.47
N MET A 54 -14.82 -4.92 -16.43
CA MET A 54 -14.25 -6.16 -16.91
C MET A 54 -13.34 -6.84 -15.87
N HIS A 55 -12.43 -6.09 -15.25
CA HIS A 55 -11.36 -6.67 -14.43
C HIS A 55 -11.72 -6.85 -12.96
N LEU A 56 -12.71 -6.11 -12.44
CA LEU A 56 -13.16 -6.18 -11.06
C LEU A 56 -14.58 -6.74 -10.97
N THR A 57 -15.60 -5.99 -11.42
CA THR A 57 -17.00 -6.31 -11.10
C THR A 57 -17.52 -7.56 -11.81
N GLN A 58 -17.18 -7.75 -13.09
CA GLN A 58 -17.63 -8.89 -13.91
C GLN A 58 -16.61 -10.03 -13.97
N ASN A 59 -15.45 -9.88 -13.33
CA ASN A 59 -14.41 -10.89 -13.35
C ASN A 59 -14.88 -12.16 -12.59
N PRO A 60 -15.06 -13.30 -13.28
CA PRO A 60 -15.56 -14.53 -12.65
C PRO A 60 -14.56 -15.12 -11.65
N ASN A 61 -13.30 -14.70 -11.71
CA ASN A 61 -12.29 -15.14 -10.76
C ASN A 61 -12.32 -14.35 -9.43
N LEU A 62 -13.03 -13.21 -9.40
CA LEU A 62 -13.14 -12.35 -8.21
C LEU A 62 -14.55 -12.36 -7.60
N ASN A 63 -15.57 -12.72 -8.38
CA ASN A 63 -16.97 -12.62 -7.97
C ASN A 63 -17.78 -13.91 -8.18
N PRO A 64 -17.77 -14.86 -7.21
CA PRO A 64 -17.04 -14.85 -5.94
C PRO A 64 -15.62 -15.44 -6.05
N VAL A 65 -14.73 -15.00 -5.15
CA VAL A 65 -13.39 -15.59 -5.00
C VAL A 65 -13.48 -17.04 -4.53
N SER A 66 -12.76 -17.94 -5.20
CA SER A 66 -12.58 -19.34 -4.79
C SER A 66 -11.12 -19.78 -4.90
N PHE A 67 -10.76 -20.89 -4.25
CA PHE A 67 -9.41 -21.48 -4.42
C PHE A 67 -9.12 -21.87 -5.88
N SER A 68 -10.14 -22.31 -6.63
CA SER A 68 -10.01 -22.61 -8.06
C SER A 68 -9.73 -21.34 -8.87
N SER A 69 -10.42 -20.24 -8.52
CA SER A 69 -10.23 -18.94 -9.16
C SER A 69 -8.81 -18.40 -8.93
N LEU A 70 -8.26 -18.59 -7.73
CA LEU A 70 -6.86 -18.25 -7.45
C LEU A 70 -5.88 -19.08 -8.28
N GLY A 71 -6.11 -20.39 -8.44
CA GLY A 71 -5.31 -21.23 -9.34
C GLY A 71 -5.34 -20.71 -10.79
N THR A 72 -6.52 -20.29 -11.26
CA THR A 72 -6.74 -19.74 -12.61
C THR A 72 -5.97 -18.43 -12.80
N ILE A 73 -6.10 -17.50 -11.85
CA ILE A 73 -5.38 -16.20 -11.85
C ILE A 73 -3.87 -16.38 -12.06
N TRP A 74 -3.27 -17.41 -11.47
CA TRP A 74 -1.84 -17.67 -11.57
C TRP A 74 -1.42 -18.51 -12.77
N SER A 75 -2.36 -19.16 -13.46
CA SER A 75 -2.08 -20.09 -14.56
C SER A 75 -2.19 -19.46 -15.93
N GLU A 76 -3.10 -18.50 -16.11
CA GLU A 76 -3.40 -17.93 -17.44
C GLU A 76 -3.76 -16.44 -17.39
N PRO A 77 -3.55 -15.68 -18.48
CA PRO A 77 -4.05 -14.31 -18.60
C PRO A 77 -5.58 -14.28 -18.57
N TYR A 78 -6.14 -13.22 -17.96
CA TYR A 78 -7.56 -12.91 -18.03
C TYR A 78 -7.74 -11.63 -18.84
N GLU A 79 -8.60 -11.67 -19.88
CA GLU A 79 -8.85 -10.55 -20.80
C GLU A 79 -7.56 -9.97 -21.39
N GLY A 80 -6.64 -10.84 -21.79
CA GLY A 80 -5.35 -10.47 -22.40
C GLY A 80 -4.31 -9.95 -21.41
N LEU A 81 -4.61 -9.85 -20.11
CA LEU A 81 -3.72 -9.31 -19.09
C LEU A 81 -3.28 -10.38 -18.08
N TYR A 82 -1.97 -10.64 -18.01
CA TYR A 82 -1.39 -11.54 -17.00
C TYR A 82 -0.77 -10.74 -15.85
N ILE A 83 -1.59 -10.44 -14.84
CA ILE A 83 -1.22 -9.68 -13.63
C ILE A 83 -1.60 -10.45 -12.35
N PRO A 84 -1.08 -11.67 -12.13
CA PRO A 84 -1.55 -12.58 -11.08
C PRO A 84 -1.46 -12.00 -9.67
N LEU A 85 -0.43 -11.20 -9.38
CA LEU A 85 -0.27 -10.53 -8.10
C LEU A 85 -1.36 -9.48 -7.86
N SER A 86 -1.64 -8.65 -8.86
CA SER A 86 -2.68 -7.62 -8.78
C SER A 86 -4.06 -8.26 -8.63
N TYR A 87 -4.38 -9.28 -9.43
CA TYR A 87 -5.64 -10.02 -9.26
C TYR A 87 -5.75 -10.72 -7.91
N THR A 88 -4.65 -11.21 -7.35
CA THR A 88 -4.66 -11.77 -5.99
C THR A 88 -4.97 -10.70 -4.94
N PHE A 89 -4.44 -9.48 -5.12
CA PHE A 89 -4.76 -8.34 -4.26
C PHE A 89 -6.25 -7.97 -4.37
N PHE A 90 -6.76 -7.83 -5.59
CA PHE A 90 -8.18 -7.57 -5.86
C PHE A 90 -9.10 -8.67 -5.31
N ALA A 91 -8.65 -9.94 -5.33
CA ALA A 91 -9.38 -11.05 -4.70
C ALA A 91 -9.49 -10.86 -3.18
N GLY A 92 -8.42 -10.41 -2.52
CA GLY A 92 -8.46 -10.06 -1.10
C GLY A 92 -9.46 -8.95 -0.80
N GLU A 93 -9.48 -7.89 -1.60
CA GLU A 93 -10.40 -6.76 -1.46
C GLU A 93 -11.86 -7.15 -1.74
N SER A 94 -12.08 -8.00 -2.75
CA SER A 94 -13.39 -8.58 -3.07
C SER A 94 -13.89 -9.47 -1.92
N ALA A 95 -13.03 -10.29 -1.33
CA ALA A 95 -13.37 -11.11 -0.17
C ALA A 95 -13.67 -10.24 1.08
N LEU A 96 -12.91 -9.17 1.30
CA LEU A 96 -13.13 -8.24 2.41
C LEU A 96 -14.45 -7.48 2.26
N THR A 97 -14.80 -7.05 1.04
CA THR A 97 -16.10 -6.44 0.73
C THR A 97 -17.25 -7.33 1.20
N ARG A 98 -17.16 -8.63 0.87
CA ARG A 98 -18.18 -9.62 1.23
C ARG A 98 -18.25 -9.83 2.74
N LEU A 99 -17.09 -9.92 3.41
CA LEU A 99 -17.01 -10.07 4.87
C LEU A 99 -17.66 -8.88 5.63
N LEU A 100 -17.51 -7.66 5.12
CA LEU A 100 -18.03 -6.45 5.74
C LEU A 100 -19.51 -6.16 5.42
N GLY A 101 -20.20 -7.09 4.74
CA GLY A 101 -21.64 -6.97 4.50
C GLY A 101 -22.00 -6.14 3.27
N GLY A 102 -21.12 -6.03 2.27
CA GLY A 102 -21.43 -5.46 0.94
C GLY A 102 -22.53 -6.21 0.17
N GLU A 103 -23.15 -7.23 0.77
CA GLU A 103 -24.10 -8.16 0.17
C GLU A 103 -25.47 -7.58 -0.20
N ARG A 104 -25.79 -6.31 0.03
CA ARG A 104 -27.17 -5.86 -0.23
C ARG A 104 -27.59 -6.05 -1.69
N ASN A 105 -26.64 -6.09 -2.65
CA ASN A 105 -26.89 -6.35 -4.08
C ASN A 105 -25.79 -7.18 -4.82
N GLY A 106 -24.79 -7.76 -4.13
CA GLY A 106 -23.65 -8.39 -4.81
C GLY A 106 -22.65 -7.40 -5.44
N GLU A 107 -22.72 -6.13 -5.03
CA GLU A 107 -21.86 -5.04 -5.49
C GLU A 107 -20.53 -5.02 -4.72
N LEU A 108 -19.44 -4.71 -5.43
CA LEU A 108 -18.14 -4.44 -4.83
C LEU A 108 -18.15 -3.10 -4.08
N ALA A 109 -17.40 -2.97 -2.99
CA ALA A 109 -17.29 -1.72 -2.23
C ALA A 109 -16.11 -0.88 -2.74
N PRO A 110 -16.32 0.18 -3.56
CA PRO A 110 -15.23 0.89 -4.24
C PRO A 110 -14.19 1.46 -3.28
N TYR A 111 -14.64 1.93 -2.11
CA TYR A 111 -13.76 2.51 -1.10
C TYR A 111 -12.69 1.52 -0.59
N LEU A 112 -12.94 0.20 -0.63
CA LEU A 112 -11.94 -0.79 -0.23
C LEU A 112 -10.81 -0.90 -1.27
N PHE A 113 -11.14 -0.90 -2.56
CA PHE A 113 -10.18 -0.94 -3.66
C PHE A 113 -9.30 0.32 -3.69
N HIS A 114 -9.93 1.49 -3.55
CA HIS A 114 -9.17 2.74 -3.44
C HIS A 114 -8.33 2.79 -2.16
N ALA A 115 -8.85 2.29 -1.02
CA ALA A 115 -8.07 2.23 0.22
C ALA A 115 -6.86 1.30 0.10
N GLY A 116 -7.00 0.13 -0.54
CA GLY A 116 -5.88 -0.77 -0.78
C GLY A 116 -4.84 -0.15 -1.70
N SER A 117 -5.26 0.53 -2.76
CA SER A 117 -4.38 1.27 -3.66
C SER A 117 -3.62 2.40 -2.95
N LEU A 118 -4.29 3.18 -2.08
CA LEU A 118 -3.63 4.19 -1.25
C LEU A 118 -2.65 3.58 -0.24
N CYS A 119 -2.98 2.43 0.35
CA CYS A 119 -2.07 1.69 1.23
C CYS A 119 -0.81 1.26 0.48
N LEU A 120 -0.96 0.68 -0.72
CA LEU A 120 0.17 0.28 -1.57
C LEU A 120 1.01 1.49 -1.98
N HIS A 121 0.39 2.61 -2.36
CA HIS A 121 1.10 3.84 -2.70
C HIS A 121 1.92 4.39 -1.53
N LEU A 122 1.37 4.35 -0.31
CA LEU A 122 2.10 4.74 0.89
C LEU A 122 3.31 3.84 1.14
N ILE A 123 3.12 2.51 1.04
CA ILE A 123 4.19 1.54 1.22
C ILE A 123 5.29 1.78 0.19
N ASN A 124 4.93 1.92 -1.09
CA ASN A 124 5.87 2.19 -2.16
C ASN A 124 6.62 3.50 -1.95
N SER A 125 5.94 4.57 -1.54
CA SER A 125 6.58 5.86 -1.22
C SER A 125 7.60 5.74 -0.08
N LEU A 126 7.29 4.93 0.95
CA LEU A 126 8.23 4.66 2.05
C LEU A 126 9.41 3.78 1.62
N LEU A 127 9.19 2.83 0.69
CA LEU A 127 10.28 2.06 0.08
C LEU A 127 11.19 2.96 -0.76
N ILE A 128 10.64 3.89 -1.53
CA ILE A 128 11.43 4.89 -2.27
C ILE A 128 12.25 5.74 -1.32
N TYR A 129 11.66 6.25 -0.23
CA TYR A 129 12.41 6.95 0.81
C TYR A 129 13.58 6.10 1.34
N ARG A 130 13.35 4.81 1.64
CA ARG A 130 14.41 3.90 2.13
C ARG A 130 15.51 3.70 1.11
N ILE A 131 15.17 3.45 -0.14
CA ILE A 131 16.15 3.26 -1.23
C ILE A 131 16.99 4.53 -1.39
N LEU A 132 16.35 5.70 -1.44
CA LEU A 132 17.06 6.98 -1.55
C LEU A 132 17.95 7.27 -0.33
N PHE A 133 17.50 6.92 0.87
CA PHE A 133 18.31 7.08 2.07
C PHE A 133 19.56 6.20 2.03
N LEU A 134 19.45 4.96 1.56
CA LEU A 134 20.59 4.05 1.40
C LEU A 134 21.59 4.55 0.35
N LEU A 135 21.10 5.19 -0.72
CA LEU A 135 21.94 5.69 -1.82
C LEU A 135 22.61 7.03 -1.50
N VAL A 136 21.85 8.01 -1.03
CA VAL A 136 22.32 9.39 -0.85
C VAL A 136 22.91 9.60 0.54
N LYS A 137 22.49 8.80 1.53
CA LYS A 137 22.88 8.93 2.95
C LYS A 137 22.53 10.29 3.57
N ASP A 138 21.60 11.01 2.96
CA ASP A 138 21.01 12.25 3.48
C ASP A 138 19.50 12.06 3.66
N GLY A 139 19.04 12.11 4.92
CA GLY A 139 17.64 11.90 5.27
C GLY A 139 16.69 12.96 4.74
N ARG A 140 17.14 14.20 4.55
CA ARG A 140 16.32 15.29 4.02
C ARG A 140 16.15 15.12 2.51
N ALA A 141 17.23 14.87 1.79
CA ALA A 141 17.20 14.61 0.35
C ALA A 141 16.35 13.36 0.03
N ALA A 142 16.53 12.28 0.79
CA ALA A 142 15.71 11.07 0.64
C ALA A 142 14.22 11.32 0.93
N CYS A 143 13.92 12.09 1.98
CA CYS A 143 12.54 12.46 2.32
C CYS A 143 11.89 13.32 1.22
N LEU A 144 12.60 14.29 0.68
CA LEU A 144 12.12 15.12 -0.43
C LEU A 144 11.88 14.28 -1.71
N GLY A 145 12.78 13.34 -2.03
CA GLY A 145 12.59 12.45 -3.18
C GLY A 145 11.41 11.50 -3.04
N GLY A 146 11.17 10.93 -1.85
CA GLY A 146 9.97 10.13 -1.60
C GLY A 146 8.68 10.96 -1.57
N LEU A 147 8.73 12.22 -1.13
CA LEU A 147 7.58 13.14 -1.24
C LEU A 147 7.28 13.49 -2.69
N LEU A 148 8.31 13.70 -3.51
CA LEU A 148 8.14 13.93 -4.92
C LEU A 148 7.44 12.72 -5.56
N PHE A 149 7.86 11.50 -5.25
CA PHE A 149 7.19 10.28 -5.71
C PHE A 149 5.73 10.19 -5.23
N LEU A 150 5.48 10.43 -3.94
CA LEU A 150 4.14 10.37 -3.33
C LEU A 150 3.15 11.33 -4.00
N LEU A 151 3.60 12.51 -4.39
CA LEU A 151 2.78 13.58 -4.96
C LEU A 151 2.80 13.64 -6.49
N HIS A 152 3.64 12.84 -7.15
CA HIS A 152 3.80 12.93 -8.60
C HIS A 152 2.55 12.40 -9.34
N PRO A 153 1.89 13.20 -10.20
CA PRO A 153 0.64 12.80 -10.87
C PRO A 153 0.73 11.50 -11.69
N LEU A 154 1.88 11.25 -12.32
CA LEU A 154 2.10 10.02 -13.11
C LEU A 154 1.98 8.73 -12.27
N GLN A 155 2.19 8.80 -10.95
CA GLN A 155 2.03 7.61 -10.08
C GLN A 155 0.56 7.32 -9.72
N VAL A 156 -0.34 8.23 -10.10
CA VAL A 156 -1.78 8.13 -9.83
C VAL A 156 -2.55 7.75 -11.10
N GLU A 157 -1.89 7.65 -12.27
CA GLU A 157 -2.56 7.17 -13.50
C GLU A 157 -3.03 5.72 -13.38
N SER A 158 -2.40 4.93 -12.50
CA SER A 158 -2.77 3.54 -12.22
C SER A 158 -3.56 3.35 -10.92
N VAL A 159 -4.04 4.44 -10.29
CA VAL A 159 -4.77 4.43 -9.00
C VAL A 159 -6.21 4.87 -9.18
#